data_AF-M9LID4-F1
#
_entry.id   AF-M9LID4-F1
#
_cell.length_a   1.000
_cell.length_b   1.000
_cell.length_c   1.000
_cell.angle_alpha   90.00
_cell.angle_beta   90.00
_cell.angle_gamma   90.00
#
_symmetry.space_group_name_H-M   'P 1'
#
loop_
_entity.id
_entity.type
_entity.pdbx_description
1 polymer ?
#
loop_
_entity_poly.entity_id
_entity_poly.type
_entity_poly.pdbx_seq_one_letter_code
_entity_poly.pdbx_strand_id
1 'polypeptide(L)'
;MQLDINKLYETYLTLHIPNPFTLDQIGERLIKQYAAKQITKEKFIECYDPSFPEDPYADFHTVVTVYIFRDQEGMKKLLTLDSPDEKKSFYKRRIVK
;
A
#
# COMPACT_ATOMS: atom_id res chain seq x y z
N MET A 1 24.92 -16.66 -15.40
CA MET A 1 23.52 -16.37 -15.80
C MET A 1 23.18 -15.00 -15.27
N GLN A 2 22.97 -14.01 -16.13
CA GLN A 2 22.62 -12.64 -15.71
C GLN A 2 21.11 -12.50 -15.78
N LEU A 3 20.50 -12.11 -14.66
CA LEU A 3 19.05 -11.99 -14.53
C LEU A 3 18.58 -10.72 -15.24
N ASP A 4 17.71 -10.87 -16.24
CA ASP A 4 17.11 -9.75 -16.95
C ASP A 4 15.91 -9.21 -16.17
N ILE A 5 16.14 -8.09 -15.48
CA ILE A 5 15.17 -7.43 -14.62
C ILE A 5 13.95 -6.94 -15.42
N ASN A 6 14.15 -6.47 -16.64
CA ASN A 6 13.07 -5.95 -17.47
C ASN A 6 12.14 -7.09 -17.91
N LYS A 7 12.72 -8.22 -18.32
CA LYS A 7 11.94 -9.40 -18.68
C LYS A 7 11.15 -9.98 -17.50
N LEU A 8 11.71 -9.93 -16.29
CA LEU A 8 10.98 -10.33 -15.07
C LEU A 8 9.81 -9.39 -14.75
N TYR A 9 10.00 -8.08 -14.92
CA TYR A 9 8.95 -7.10 -14.65
C TYR A 9 7.77 -7.26 -15.62
N GLU A 10 8.03 -7.41 -16.91
CA GLU A 10 6.99 -7.69 -17.92
C GLU A 10 6.26 -9.01 -17.62
N THR A 11 6.99 -10.04 -17.18
CA THR A 11 6.37 -11.32 -16.77
C THR A 11 5.50 -11.12 -15.53
N TYR A 12 5.95 -10.32 -14.56
CA TYR A 12 5.16 -10.02 -13.36
C TYR A 12 3.86 -9.29 -13.69
N LEU A 13 3.87 -8.33 -14.62
CA LEU A 13 2.67 -7.61 -15.05
C LEU A 13 1.64 -8.51 -15.75
N THR A 14 2.10 -9.56 -16.44
CA THR A 14 1.21 -10.53 -17.13
C THR A 14 0.71 -11.65 -16.23
N LEU A 15 1.37 -11.90 -15.10
CA LEU A 15 0.88 -12.84 -14.10
C LEU A 15 -0.26 -12.19 -13.32
N HIS A 16 -1.46 -12.76 -13.41
CA HIS A 16 -2.57 -12.46 -12.51
C HIS A 16 -2.29 -13.00 -11.10
N ILE A 17 -1.24 -12.50 -10.45
CA ILE A 17 -0.91 -12.85 -9.07
C ILE A 17 -1.95 -12.18 -8.18
N PRO A 18 -2.86 -12.94 -7.54
CA PRO A 18 -3.84 -12.34 -6.65
C PRO A 18 -3.10 -11.71 -5.46
N ASN A 19 -3.59 -10.57 -4.99
CA ASN A 19 -3.10 -9.96 -3.77
C ASN A 19 -3.26 -10.98 -2.62
N PRO A 20 -2.16 -11.44 -1.97
CA PRO A 20 -2.24 -12.48 -0.93
C PRO A 20 -2.75 -11.94 0.42
N PHE A 21 -3.24 -10.70 0.44
CA PHE A 21 -3.81 -10.04 1.60
C PHE A 21 -5.25 -9.64 1.30
N THR A 22 -6.14 -9.90 2.26
CA THR A 22 -7.49 -9.34 2.22
C THR A 22 -7.45 -7.84 2.56
N LEU A 23 -8.50 -7.11 2.19
CA LEU A 23 -8.64 -5.70 2.54
C LEU A 23 -8.59 -5.47 4.05
N ASP A 24 -9.19 -6.36 4.84
CA ASP A 24 -9.16 -6.30 6.30
C ASP A 24 -7.74 -6.46 6.85
N GLN A 25 -6.96 -7.40 6.29
CA GLN A 25 -5.56 -7.59 6.70
C GLN A 25 -4.69 -6.38 6.36
N ILE A 26 -4.94 -5.74 5.21
CA ILE A 26 -4.28 -4.50 4.81
C ILE A 26 -4.67 -3.39 5.80
N GLY A 27 -5.97 -3.20 6.05
CA GLY A 27 -6.48 -2.19 6.95
C GLY A 27 -5.96 -2.34 8.38
N GLU A 28 -6.00 -3.55 8.94
CA GLU A 28 -5.46 -3.83 10.27
C GLU A 28 -4.00 -3.43 10.38
N ARG A 29 -3.18 -3.74 9.37
CA ARG A 29 -1.77 -3.37 9.37
C ARG A 29 -1.62 -1.85 9.34
N LEU A 30 -2.34 -1.17 8.45
CA LEU A 30 -2.24 0.28 8.31
C LEU A 30 -2.62 1.01 9.61
N ILE A 31 -3.70 0.57 10.26
CA ILE A 31 -4.18 1.12 11.53
C ILE A 31 -3.18 0.83 12.65
N LYS A 32 -2.74 -0.42 12.83
CA LYS A 32 -1.86 -0.82 13.94
C LYS A 32 -0.45 -0.25 13.81
N GLN A 33 0.13 -0.25 12.61
CA GLN A 33 1.54 0.11 12.41
C GLN A 33 1.75 1.61 12.21
N TYR A 34 0.83 2.27 11.51
CA TYR A 34 0.97 3.66 11.09
C TYR A 34 -0.10 4.60 11.68
N ALA A 35 -0.88 4.11 12.65
CA ALA A 35 -1.98 4.85 13.28
C ALA A 35 -2.94 5.46 12.24
N ALA A 36 -3.16 4.75 11.13
CA ALA A 36 -4.06 5.18 10.08
C ALA A 36 -5.51 5.20 10.59
N LYS A 37 -6.30 6.14 10.09
CA LYS A 37 -7.75 6.17 10.32
C LYS A 37 -8.48 5.88 9.02
N GLN A 38 -9.25 4.80 9.00
CA GLN A 38 -10.13 4.51 7.89
C GLN A 38 -11.27 5.55 7.82
N ILE A 39 -11.56 6.04 6.62
CA ILE A 39 -12.67 6.94 6.34
C ILE A 39 -13.46 6.46 5.12
N THR A 40 -14.65 7.02 4.92
CA THR A 40 -15.45 6.72 3.73
C THR A 40 -14.96 7.51 2.51
N LYS A 41 -15.37 7.06 1.32
CA LYS A 41 -15.05 7.76 0.06
C LYS A 41 -15.64 9.16 0.02
N GLU A 42 -16.84 9.35 0.57
CA GLU A 42 -17.52 10.64 0.62
C GLU A 42 -16.74 11.63 1.48
N LYS A 43 -16.27 11.19 2.66
CA LYS A 43 -15.39 12.01 3.52
C LYS A 43 -14.07 12.34 2.85
N PHE A 44 -13.55 11.46 2.01
CA PHE A 44 -12.36 11.75 1.22
C PHE A 44 -12.63 12.84 0.19
N ILE A 45 -13.74 12.74 -0.54
CA ILE A 45 -14.17 13.76 -1.52
C ILE A 45 -14.43 15.12 -0.83
N GLU A 46 -15.05 15.12 0.35
CA GLU A 46 -15.23 16.33 1.16
C GLU A 46 -13.88 16.95 1.59
N CYS A 47 -12.89 16.12 1.88
CA CYS A 47 -11.53 16.56 2.21
C CYS A 47 -10.67 16.80 0.97
N TYR A 48 -11.14 16.45 -0.22
CA TYR A 48 -10.39 16.54 -1.46
C TYR A 48 -10.35 18.00 -1.90
N ASP A 49 -9.16 18.58 -1.85
CA ASP A 49 -8.93 19.90 -2.41
C ASP A 49 -8.94 19.77 -3.94
N PRO A 50 -9.80 20.50 -4.68
CA PRO A 50 -9.80 20.48 -6.16
C PRO A 50 -8.48 20.94 -6.78
N SER A 51 -7.60 21.59 -6.02
CA SER A 51 -6.23 21.91 -6.44
C SER A 51 -5.26 20.74 -6.27
N PHE A 52 -5.67 19.65 -5.62
CA PHE A 52 -4.90 18.42 -5.54
C PHE A 52 -4.80 17.83 -6.95
N PRO A 53 -3.59 17.66 -7.50
CA PRO A 53 -3.46 17.16 -8.86
C PRO A 53 -4.12 15.78 -8.94
N GLU A 54 -5.01 15.60 -9.91
CA GLU A 54 -5.46 14.27 -10.31
C GLU A 54 -4.21 13.47 -10.65
N ASP A 55 -3.94 12.40 -9.89
CA ASP A 55 -2.88 11.47 -10.24
C ASP A 55 -3.36 10.68 -11.48
N PRO A 56 -2.74 10.88 -12.66
CA PRO A 56 -3.19 10.24 -13.90
C PRO A 56 -3.02 8.72 -13.86
N TYR A 57 -2.31 8.18 -12.86
CA TYR A 57 -2.14 6.75 -12.63
C TYR A 57 -3.07 6.19 -11.53
N ALA A 58 -3.82 7.05 -10.83
CA ALA A 58 -4.78 6.64 -9.81
C ALA A 58 -6.22 6.73 -10.33
N ASP A 59 -6.85 5.58 -10.58
CA ASP A 59 -8.27 5.55 -10.92
C ASP A 59 -9.13 5.64 -9.66
N PHE A 60 -9.52 6.87 -9.29
CA PHE A 60 -10.38 7.14 -8.14
C PHE A 60 -11.80 6.54 -8.26
N HIS A 61 -12.22 6.09 -9.44
CA HIS A 61 -13.51 5.41 -9.62
C HIS A 61 -13.49 4.00 -9.00
N THR A 62 -12.33 3.36 -8.95
CA THR A 62 -12.15 2.00 -8.42
C THR A 62 -11.76 1.95 -6.94
N VAL A 63 -11.75 3.09 -6.24
CA VAL A 63 -11.37 3.17 -4.82
C VAL A 63 -12.26 2.27 -3.97
N VAL A 64 -11.62 1.33 -3.27
CA VAL A 64 -12.29 0.37 -2.40
C VAL A 64 -12.35 0.84 -0.94
N THR A 65 -11.27 1.48 -0.45
CA THR A 65 -11.17 2.00 0.92
C THR A 65 -10.23 3.20 0.97
N VAL A 66 -10.47 4.14 1.90
CA VAL A 66 -9.61 5.30 2.13
C VAL A 66 -9.07 5.31 3.57
N TYR A 67 -7.80 5.71 3.70
CA TYR A 67 -7.12 5.89 4.98
C TYR A 67 -6.48 7.28 5.06
N ILE A 68 -6.61 7.92 6.22
CA ILE A 68 -5.93 9.17 6.55
C ILE A 68 -4.81 8.88 7.55
N PHE A 69 -3.63 9.42 7.29
CA PHE A 69 -2.47 9.39 8.18
C PHE A 69 -2.25 10.80 8.73
N ARG A 70 -2.40 10.99 10.04
CA ARG A 70 -2.18 12.28 10.72
C ARG A 70 -1.18 12.17 11.87
N ASP A 71 -0.86 10.96 12.29
CA ASP A 71 0.10 10.69 13.35
C ASP A 71 1.52 10.87 12.82
N GLN A 72 2.30 11.74 13.47
CA GLN A 72 3.65 12.07 13.00
C GLN A 72 4.61 10.88 13.06
N GLU A 73 4.50 10.02 14.08
CA GLU A 73 5.31 8.81 14.22
C GLU A 73 4.90 7.74 13.21
N GLY A 74 3.60 7.58 12.97
CA GLY A 74 3.04 6.74 11.92
C GLY A 74 3.50 7.17 10.53
N MET A 75 3.48 8.47 10.24
CA MET A 75 3.99 9.04 9.00
C MET A 75 5.49 8.84 8.85
N LYS A 76 6.27 9.06 9.92
CA LYS A 76 7.72 8.82 9.90
C LYS A 76 8.03 7.37 9.53
N LYS A 77 7.34 6.39 10.14
CA LYS A 77 7.46 4.96 9.81
C LYS A 77 7.04 4.64 8.37
N LEU A 78 5.97 5.29 7.89
CA LEU A 78 5.46 5.11 6.53
C LEU A 78 6.44 5.67 5.48
N LEU A 79 7.16 6.75 5.80
CA LEU A 79 8.12 7.38 4.90
C LEU A 79 9.51 6.70 4.97
N THR A 80 9.86 6.07 6.09
CA THR A 80 11.12 5.34 6.26
C THR A 80 11.04 3.88 5.80
N LEU A 81 10.33 3.59 4.68
CA LEU A 81 10.17 2.25 4.08
C LEU A 81 11.48 1.52 3.73
N ASP A 82 12.64 2.13 4.03
CA ASP A 82 14.01 1.70 3.74
C ASP A 82 14.72 1.00 4.91
N SER A 83 14.02 0.26 5.76
CA SER A 83 14.66 -0.71 6.67
C SER A 83 14.65 -2.11 6.02
N PRO A 84 15.80 -2.63 5.53
CA PRO A 84 15.88 -3.98 4.94
C PRO A 84 15.50 -5.10 5.92
N ASP A 85 15.57 -4.84 7.23
CA ASP A 85 15.34 -5.84 8.27
C ASP A 85 13.84 -6.11 8.54
N GLU A 86 12.96 -5.12 8.37
CA GLU A 86 11.52 -5.36 8.41
C GLU A 86 11.05 -6.21 7.22
N LYS A 87 11.66 -6.04 6.04
CA LYS A 87 11.35 -6.83 4.83
C LYS A 87 11.63 -8.32 5.07
N LYS A 88 12.78 -8.69 5.66
CA LYS A 88 13.16 -10.11 5.86
C LYS A 88 12.26 -10.86 6.84
N SER A 89 11.88 -10.25 7.96
CA SER A 89 11.08 -10.94 8.99
C SER A 89 9.60 -11.13 8.59
N PHE A 90 9.09 -10.24 7.73
CA PHE A 90 7.73 -10.33 7.19
C PHE A 90 7.59 -11.50 6.22
N TYR A 91 8.49 -11.63 5.24
CA TYR A 91 8.46 -12.73 4.27
C TYR A 91 8.85 -14.09 4.87
N LYS A 92 9.79 -14.13 5.83
CA LYS A 92 10.13 -15.38 6.54
C LYS A 92 8.96 -16.00 7.29
N ARG A 93 8.03 -15.20 7.83
CA ARG A 93 6.86 -15.71 8.57
C ARG A 93 5.75 -16.26 7.68
N ARG A 94 5.76 -15.99 6.36
CA ARG A 94 4.73 -16.43 5.43
C ARG A 94 5.16 -17.56 4.47
N ILE A 95 6.45 -17.88 4.39
CA ILE A 95 6.96 -19.01 3.59
C ILE A 95 6.92 -20.35 4.38
N VAL A 96 6.55 -20.32 5.66
CA VAL A 96 6.31 -21.53 6.46
C VAL A 96 4.81 -21.73 6.64
N LYS A 97 4.15 -22.24 5.59
CA LYS A 97 2.94 -23.06 5.66
C LYS A 97 2.81 -23.84 4.37
#